data_AF-A0A1N6PB27-F1
#
_entry.id   AF-A0A1N6PB27-F1
#
_cell.length_a   1.000
_cell.length_b   1.000
_cell.length_c   1.000
_cell.angle_alpha   90.00
_cell.angle_beta   90.00
_cell.angle_gamma   90.00
#
_symmetry.space_group_name_H-M   'P 1'
#
loop_
_entity.id
_entity.type
_entity.pdbx_description
1 polymer ?
#
loop_
_entity_poly.entity_id
_entity_poly.type
_entity_poly.pdbx_seq_one_letter_code
_entity_poly.pdbx_strand_id
1 'polypeptide(L)'
;MWKEAFRNHVKETVLADRRFPEKAPLALFFISDIHCRLVHPSIIRHVKGRADLVVIGGDLYEGGVNIKRIHENIERLSQIGPIFFVPGNNDYEIAFEKIAPIFSKWNVTMLKNQSVALSDDVFLLGTDDLSKGKSDKATLFDGVPSHAFKIICSHNPAFIRVLNQGDRVALLLSGHTHGGQIRLGRWGMYEKGRWRTVKGIHTLVSNGYGTTGVPLRLGARAETHLITICRPEEKIEILRR
;
A
#
# COMPACT_ATOMS: atom_id res chain seq x y z
N MET A 1 15.33 -14.83 12.68
CA MET A 1 15.14 -13.36 12.58
C MET A 1 15.51 -12.81 11.21
N TRP A 2 16.75 -13.04 10.72
CA TRP A 2 17.18 -12.63 9.38
C TRP A 2 16.30 -13.18 8.24
N LYS A 3 15.99 -14.49 8.24
CA LYS A 3 15.11 -15.10 7.22
C LYS A 3 13.73 -14.44 7.13
N GLU A 4 13.20 -13.95 8.26
CA GLU A 4 11.91 -13.27 8.31
C GLU A 4 12.01 -11.82 7.83
N ALA A 5 13.19 -11.18 7.97
CA ALA A 5 13.51 -9.86 7.43
C ALA A 5 13.56 -9.85 5.89
N PHE A 6 14.16 -10.88 5.30
CA PHE A 6 14.36 -10.99 3.86
C PHE A 6 13.41 -11.97 3.18
N ARG A 7 12.26 -12.25 3.81
CA ARG A 7 11.25 -13.11 3.19
C ARG A 7 10.66 -12.41 1.96
N ASN A 8 10.45 -13.16 0.90
CA ASN A 8 9.79 -12.71 -0.33
C ASN A 8 8.41 -13.35 -0.38
N HIS A 9 7.45 -12.79 0.35
CA HIS A 9 6.13 -13.39 0.51
C HIS A 9 5.04 -12.45 0.02
N VAL A 10 4.31 -12.91 -0.99
CA VAL A 10 3.09 -12.26 -1.45
C VAL A 10 1.91 -12.95 -0.75
N LYS A 11 1.17 -12.19 0.04
CA LYS A 11 -0.10 -12.62 0.62
C LYS A 11 -1.21 -12.33 -0.36
N GLU A 12 -1.96 -13.35 -0.72
CA GLU A 12 -3.10 -13.18 -1.62
C GLU A 12 -4.39 -13.04 -0.80
N THR A 13 -5.23 -12.08 -1.15
CA THR A 13 -6.49 -11.83 -0.46
C THR A 13 -7.57 -11.49 -1.47
N VAL A 14 -8.68 -12.24 -1.43
CA VAL A 14 -9.90 -11.90 -2.18
C VAL A 14 -10.88 -11.20 -1.25
N LEU A 15 -11.06 -9.90 -1.50
CA LEU A 15 -11.98 -9.03 -0.78
C LEU A 15 -13.29 -8.91 -1.57
N ALA A 16 -14.34 -9.53 -1.04
CA ALA A 16 -15.69 -9.39 -1.59
C ALA A 16 -16.44 -8.28 -0.85
N ASP A 17 -16.91 -7.28 -1.61
CA ASP A 17 -17.69 -6.16 -1.07
C ASP A 17 -18.86 -5.84 -2.01
N ARG A 18 -20.09 -5.83 -1.49
CA ARG A 18 -21.30 -5.51 -2.26
C ARG A 18 -21.31 -4.09 -2.83
N ARG A 19 -20.52 -3.19 -2.24
CA ARG A 19 -20.34 -1.81 -2.72
C ARG A 19 -19.48 -1.75 -3.98
N PHE A 20 -18.71 -2.81 -4.29
CA PHE A 20 -17.94 -2.86 -5.51
C PHE A 20 -18.90 -2.87 -6.72
N PRO A 21 -18.66 -2.03 -7.73
CA PRO A 21 -19.56 -1.92 -8.87
C PRO A 21 -19.62 -3.22 -9.68
N GLU A 22 -20.69 -3.39 -10.48
CA GLU A 22 -20.91 -4.57 -11.32
C GLU A 22 -19.98 -4.53 -12.55
N LYS A 23 -18.71 -4.88 -12.32
CA LYS A 23 -17.64 -4.95 -13.32
C LYS A 23 -16.61 -6.00 -12.92
N ALA A 24 -15.65 -6.24 -13.82
CA ALA A 24 -14.56 -7.18 -13.58
C ALA A 24 -13.82 -6.89 -12.27
N PRO A 25 -13.30 -7.92 -11.57
CA PRO A 25 -12.52 -7.75 -10.35
C PRO A 25 -11.31 -6.84 -10.57
N LEU A 26 -11.00 -6.03 -9.56
CA LEU A 26 -9.79 -5.22 -9.52
C LEU A 26 -8.73 -5.92 -8.67
N ALA A 27 -7.61 -6.29 -9.27
CA ALA A 27 -6.45 -6.82 -8.58
C ALA A 27 -5.37 -5.73 -8.42
N LEU A 28 -4.99 -5.43 -7.19
CA LEU A 28 -3.90 -4.50 -6.90
C LEU A 28 -2.77 -5.18 -6.14
N PHE A 29 -1.54 -4.85 -6.50
CA PHE A 29 -0.35 -5.24 -5.75
C PHE A 29 0.03 -4.12 -4.77
N PHE A 30 -0.10 -4.39 -3.47
CA PHE A 30 0.25 -3.46 -2.40
C PHE A 30 1.58 -3.83 -1.75
N ILE A 31 2.49 -2.85 -1.70
CA ILE A 31 3.80 -2.96 -1.06
C ILE A 31 4.06 -1.67 -0.24
N SER A 32 4.60 -1.81 0.96
CA SER A 32 4.92 -0.67 1.83
C SER A 32 6.24 -0.93 2.55
N ASP A 33 6.83 0.14 3.10
CA ASP A 33 8.01 0.07 3.97
C ASP A 33 9.17 -0.68 3.31
N ILE A 34 9.50 -0.32 2.07
CA ILE A 34 10.59 -0.92 1.29
C ILE A 34 11.95 -0.46 1.83
N HIS A 35 12.05 0.80 2.26
CA HIS A 35 13.27 1.41 2.81
C HIS A 35 14.48 1.19 1.90
N CYS A 36 15.53 0.58 2.43
CA CYS A 36 16.76 0.28 1.71
C CYS A 36 16.75 -1.07 0.96
N ARG A 37 15.65 -1.83 0.97
CA ARG A 37 15.59 -3.20 0.40
C ARG A 37 15.27 -3.19 -1.09
N LEU A 38 16.00 -3.99 -1.86
CA LEU A 38 15.63 -4.27 -3.25
C LEU A 38 14.43 -5.23 -3.33
N VAL A 39 13.42 -4.88 -4.13
CA VAL A 39 12.27 -5.74 -4.42
C VAL A 39 12.77 -6.95 -5.19
N HIS A 40 12.57 -8.13 -4.63
CA HIS A 40 13.16 -9.35 -5.18
C HIS A 40 12.42 -9.79 -6.46
N PRO A 41 13.11 -10.23 -7.52
CA PRO A 41 12.47 -10.62 -8.78
C PRO A 41 11.40 -11.72 -8.67
N SER A 42 11.48 -12.57 -7.63
CA SER A 42 10.45 -13.59 -7.40
C SER A 42 9.08 -12.99 -7.08
N ILE A 43 9.03 -11.82 -6.43
CA ILE A 43 7.78 -11.11 -6.15
C ILE A 43 7.18 -10.61 -7.46
N ILE A 44 8.02 -9.96 -8.29
CA ILE A 44 7.58 -9.45 -9.60
C ILE A 44 7.02 -10.59 -10.45
N ARG A 45 7.75 -11.72 -10.58
CA ARG A 45 7.26 -12.89 -11.31
C ARG A 45 5.96 -13.46 -10.77
N HIS A 46 5.74 -13.36 -9.46
CA HIS A 46 4.54 -13.90 -8.81
C HIS A 46 3.29 -13.06 -9.09
N VAL A 47 3.42 -11.74 -9.28
CA VAL A 47 2.26 -10.83 -9.41
C VAL A 47 2.10 -10.21 -10.79
N LYS A 48 3.13 -10.26 -11.64
CA LYS A 48 3.07 -9.79 -13.03
C LYS A 48 1.99 -10.54 -13.80
N GLY A 49 1.11 -9.80 -14.47
CA GLY A 49 -0.05 -10.34 -15.19
C GLY A 49 -1.21 -10.78 -14.30
N ARG A 50 -1.10 -10.60 -12.96
CA ARG A 50 -2.17 -10.91 -11.99
C ARG A 50 -2.68 -9.67 -11.24
N ALA A 51 -1.92 -8.59 -11.26
CA ALA A 51 -2.32 -7.29 -10.71
C ALA A 51 -2.49 -6.28 -11.85
N ASP A 52 -3.53 -5.48 -11.75
CA ASP A 52 -3.86 -4.39 -12.68
C ASP A 52 -3.05 -3.13 -12.38
N LEU A 53 -2.65 -2.94 -11.11
CA LEU A 53 -1.89 -1.77 -10.65
C LEU A 53 -1.03 -2.08 -9.43
N VAL A 54 -0.05 -1.21 -9.17
CA VAL A 54 0.82 -1.23 -7.98
C VAL A 54 0.50 -0.04 -7.09
N VAL A 55 0.31 -0.28 -5.80
CA VAL A 55 0.23 0.76 -4.77
C VAL A 55 1.43 0.63 -3.83
N ILE A 56 2.26 1.67 -3.82
CA ILE A 56 3.37 1.80 -2.87
C ILE A 56 2.88 2.64 -1.69
N GLY A 57 2.62 1.98 -0.56
CA GLY A 57 2.02 2.56 0.65
C GLY A 57 2.98 3.27 1.59
N GLY A 58 3.91 4.03 1.04
CA GLY A 58 4.90 4.82 1.77
C GLY A 58 6.15 4.05 2.20
N ASP A 59 7.15 4.84 2.58
CA ASP A 59 8.51 4.42 2.89
C ASP A 59 9.10 3.58 1.76
N LEU A 60 9.02 4.10 0.54
CA LEU A 60 9.70 3.53 -0.64
C LEU A 60 11.22 3.63 -0.47
N TYR A 61 11.67 4.70 0.16
CA TYR A 61 13.06 4.99 0.45
C TYR A 61 13.20 5.74 1.79
N GLU A 62 14.44 5.89 2.24
CA GLU A 62 14.82 6.63 3.45
C GLU A 62 16.15 7.36 3.18
N GLY A 63 16.54 8.25 4.08
CA GLY A 63 17.80 9.00 4.01
C GLY A 63 19.01 8.08 3.87
N GLY A 64 19.96 8.45 3.01
CA GLY A 64 21.18 7.67 2.77
C GLY A 64 21.00 6.50 1.80
N VAL A 65 19.78 6.16 1.37
CA VAL A 65 19.58 5.17 0.30
C VAL A 65 20.08 5.73 -1.03
N ASN A 66 20.87 4.93 -1.75
CA ASN A 66 21.37 5.29 -3.07
C ASN A 66 20.21 5.42 -4.07
N ILE A 67 20.11 6.57 -4.76
CA ILE A 67 19.10 6.85 -5.78
C ILE A 67 19.01 5.75 -6.86
N LYS A 68 20.14 5.10 -7.22
CA LYS A 68 20.13 3.97 -8.16
C LYS A 68 19.28 2.80 -7.67
N ARG A 69 19.27 2.54 -6.36
CA ARG A 69 18.45 1.49 -5.74
C ARG A 69 16.97 1.85 -5.78
N ILE A 70 16.64 3.11 -5.55
CA ILE A 70 15.26 3.63 -5.64
C ILE A 70 14.76 3.45 -7.08
N HIS A 71 15.57 3.85 -8.06
CA HIS A 71 15.29 3.68 -9.48
C HIS A 71 15.07 2.21 -9.86
N GLU A 72 15.94 1.31 -9.41
CA GLU A 72 15.83 -0.13 -9.68
C GLU A 72 14.56 -0.75 -9.08
N ASN A 73 14.13 -0.31 -7.89
CA ASN A 73 12.86 -0.74 -7.31
C ASN A 73 11.66 -0.29 -8.15
N ILE A 74 11.66 0.97 -8.61
CA ILE A 74 10.58 1.51 -9.44
C ILE A 74 10.55 0.81 -10.81
N GLU A 75 11.70 0.58 -11.43
CA GLU A 75 11.85 -0.19 -12.67
C GLU A 75 11.35 -1.64 -12.54
N ARG A 76 11.53 -2.27 -11.38
CA ARG A 76 11.00 -3.62 -11.14
C ARG A 76 9.50 -3.61 -10.97
N LEU A 77 8.97 -2.67 -10.19
CA LEU A 77 7.54 -2.56 -9.92
C LEU A 77 6.75 -2.15 -11.16
N SER A 78 7.34 -1.36 -12.07
CA SER A 78 6.68 -0.92 -13.30
C SER A 78 6.40 -2.07 -14.27
N GLN A 79 7.06 -3.21 -14.11
CA GLN A 79 6.79 -4.43 -14.88
C GLN A 79 5.47 -5.11 -14.53
N ILE A 80 4.81 -4.69 -13.44
CA ILE A 80 3.56 -5.26 -12.96
C ILE A 80 2.37 -4.50 -13.57
N GLY A 81 2.37 -3.17 -13.46
CA GLY A 81 1.31 -2.28 -13.91
C GLY A 81 1.57 -0.82 -13.52
N PRO A 82 0.63 0.11 -13.75
CA PRO A 82 0.74 1.51 -13.34
C PRO A 82 1.03 1.63 -11.83
N ILE A 83 1.91 2.55 -11.46
CA ILE A 83 2.37 2.71 -10.08
C ILE A 83 1.73 3.96 -9.47
N PHE A 84 1.08 3.76 -8.32
CA PHE A 84 0.61 4.82 -7.45
C PHE A 84 1.45 4.83 -6.18
N PHE A 85 2.02 5.98 -5.84
CA PHE A 85 2.87 6.14 -4.66
C PHE A 85 2.23 7.09 -3.66
N VAL A 86 2.08 6.63 -2.43
CA VAL A 86 1.66 7.45 -1.28
C VAL A 86 2.88 7.68 -0.40
N PRO A 87 3.23 8.93 -0.05
CA PRO A 87 4.41 9.19 0.77
C PRO A 87 4.25 8.69 2.21
N GLY A 88 5.30 8.06 2.73
CA GLY A 88 5.51 7.79 4.15
C GLY A 88 6.41 8.82 4.81
N ASN A 89 6.66 8.66 6.10
CA ASN A 89 7.43 9.64 6.88
C ASN A 89 8.92 9.66 6.48
N ASN A 90 9.50 8.53 6.05
CA ASN A 90 10.92 8.46 5.69
C ASN A 90 11.18 8.93 4.25
N ASP A 91 10.16 8.93 3.40
CA ASP A 91 10.27 9.48 2.04
C ASP A 91 10.54 11.01 2.05
N TYR A 92 10.28 11.70 3.18
CA TYR A 92 10.60 13.12 3.37
C TYR A 92 12.09 13.40 3.66
N GLU A 93 12.88 12.37 3.96
CA GLU A 93 14.31 12.53 4.22
C GLU A 93 15.11 12.83 2.95
N ILE A 94 14.53 12.53 1.78
CA ILE A 94 15.05 12.92 0.47
C ILE A 94 14.02 13.83 -0.20
N ALA A 95 14.45 15.03 -0.60
CA ALA A 95 13.63 15.99 -1.33
C ALA A 95 12.97 15.34 -2.56
N PHE A 96 11.65 15.43 -2.69
CA PHE A 96 10.88 14.78 -3.77
C PHE A 96 11.35 15.21 -5.17
N GLU A 97 11.89 16.43 -5.31
CA GLU A 97 12.47 16.96 -6.54
C GLU A 97 13.64 16.11 -7.06
N LYS A 98 14.39 15.46 -6.15
CA LYS A 98 15.48 14.54 -6.53
C LYS A 98 14.96 13.21 -7.09
N ILE A 99 13.74 12.82 -6.72
CA ILE A 99 13.11 11.57 -7.13
C ILE A 99 12.15 11.78 -8.31
N ALA A 100 11.64 13.00 -8.51
CA ALA A 100 10.73 13.37 -9.57
C ALA A 100 11.17 12.93 -10.99
N PRO A 101 12.46 13.00 -11.39
CA PRO A 101 12.89 12.49 -12.70
C PRO A 101 12.66 10.98 -12.86
N ILE A 102 12.83 10.20 -11.79
CA ILE A 102 12.58 8.75 -11.80
C ILE A 102 11.09 8.48 -11.90
N PHE A 103 10.28 9.21 -11.11
CA PHE A 103 8.83 9.06 -11.14
C PHE A 103 8.27 9.42 -12.52
N SER A 104 8.74 10.51 -13.12
CA SER A 104 8.36 10.91 -14.48
C SER A 104 8.77 9.87 -15.51
N LYS A 105 10.01 9.35 -15.45
CA LYS A 105 10.49 8.30 -16.39
C LYS A 105 9.62 7.04 -16.38
N TRP A 106 9.11 6.65 -15.22
CA TRP A 106 8.34 5.41 -15.04
C TRP A 106 6.84 5.64 -14.87
N ASN A 107 6.34 6.84 -15.15
CA ASN A 107 4.93 7.22 -15.01
C ASN A 107 4.35 6.86 -13.63
N VAL A 108 5.12 7.13 -12.56
CA VAL A 108 4.65 6.96 -11.19
C VAL A 108 3.73 8.14 -10.83
N THR A 109 2.49 7.83 -10.47
CA THR A 109 1.54 8.82 -9.98
C THR A 109 1.70 8.96 -8.46
N MET A 110 2.27 10.07 -8.02
CA MET A 110 2.31 10.39 -6.59
C MET A 110 0.95 10.90 -6.13
N LEU A 111 0.39 10.28 -5.10
CA LEU A 111 -0.89 10.64 -4.49
C LEU A 111 -0.62 11.22 -3.09
N LYS A 112 -0.51 12.55 -3.02
CA LYS A 112 -0.27 13.31 -1.78
C LYS A 112 -1.46 14.23 -1.50
N ASN A 113 -2.40 13.75 -0.69
CA ASN A 113 -3.77 14.31 -0.56
C ASN A 113 -4.48 14.46 -1.90
N GLN A 114 -4.37 13.43 -2.73
CA GLN A 114 -4.93 13.42 -4.07
C GLN A 114 -5.71 12.13 -4.31
N SER A 115 -6.68 12.23 -5.21
CA SER A 115 -7.46 11.11 -5.69
C SER A 115 -7.22 10.90 -7.18
N VAL A 116 -7.43 9.67 -7.63
CA VAL A 116 -7.42 9.32 -9.04
C VAL A 116 -8.55 8.33 -9.32
N ALA A 117 -9.27 8.57 -10.41
CA ALA A 117 -10.25 7.63 -10.92
C ALA A 117 -9.51 6.45 -11.57
N LEU A 118 -9.73 5.24 -11.06
CA LEU A 118 -9.33 4.00 -11.73
C LEU A 118 -10.38 3.57 -12.76
N SER A 119 -11.64 3.96 -12.53
CA SER A 119 -12.77 3.93 -13.45
C SER A 119 -13.81 4.95 -12.96
N ASP A 120 -14.93 5.10 -13.69
CA ASP A 120 -16.00 6.05 -13.32
C ASP A 120 -16.53 5.89 -11.89
N ASP A 121 -16.48 4.67 -11.34
CA ASP A 121 -17.03 4.37 -10.00
C ASP A 121 -15.99 3.86 -9.00
N VAL A 122 -14.71 3.80 -9.36
CA VAL A 122 -13.65 3.27 -8.47
C VAL A 122 -12.52 4.28 -8.38
N PHE A 123 -12.24 4.74 -7.16
CA PHE A 123 -11.24 5.76 -6.90
C PHE A 123 -10.17 5.25 -5.95
N LEU A 124 -8.92 5.57 -6.25
CA LEU A 124 -7.78 5.42 -5.35
C LEU A 124 -7.42 6.80 -4.79
N LEU A 125 -7.35 6.90 -3.47
CA LEU A 125 -7.09 8.14 -2.74
C LEU A 125 -5.81 7.93 -1.92
N GLY A 126 -4.85 8.83 -2.06
CA GLY A 126 -3.58 8.78 -1.33
C GLY A 126 -3.43 9.96 -0.38
N THR A 127 -3.23 9.67 0.91
CA THR A 127 -3.06 10.73 1.92
C THR A 127 -1.64 11.27 1.90
N ASP A 128 -1.45 12.51 2.34
CA ASP A 128 -0.12 12.91 2.83
C ASP A 128 0.19 12.22 4.18
N ASP A 129 1.47 12.16 4.56
CA ASP A 129 1.90 11.57 5.82
C ASP A 129 1.37 12.38 7.02
N LEU A 130 0.89 11.68 8.06
CA LEU A 130 0.30 12.32 9.24
C LEU A 130 1.33 12.99 10.16
N SER A 131 2.60 12.61 10.09
CA SER A 131 3.66 13.11 10.97
C SER A 131 4.51 14.22 10.34
N LYS A 132 4.67 14.21 9.02
CA LYS A 132 5.50 15.15 8.26
C LYS A 132 4.71 16.06 7.34
N GLY A 133 3.53 15.63 6.92
CA GLY A 133 2.66 16.33 5.98
C GLY A 133 1.51 17.07 6.65
N LYS A 134 0.52 17.44 5.82
CA LYS A 134 -0.77 17.94 6.29
C LYS A 134 -1.86 17.08 5.66
N SER A 135 -2.24 15.98 6.30
CA SER A 135 -3.34 15.18 5.78
C SER A 135 -4.64 15.97 5.86
N ASP A 136 -5.22 16.28 4.69
CA ASP A 136 -6.44 17.06 4.57
C ASP A 136 -7.51 16.23 3.87
N LYS A 137 -8.57 15.94 4.62
CA LYS A 137 -9.68 15.12 4.14
C LYS A 137 -10.49 15.84 3.07
N ALA A 138 -10.58 17.17 3.10
CA ALA A 138 -11.37 17.92 2.13
C ALA A 138 -10.74 17.79 0.74
N THR A 139 -9.45 18.08 0.61
CA THR A 139 -8.70 17.93 -0.65
C THR A 139 -8.60 16.49 -1.12
N LEU A 140 -8.43 15.53 -0.19
CA LEU A 140 -8.36 14.10 -0.54
C LEU A 140 -9.64 13.59 -1.23
N PHE A 141 -10.81 14.12 -0.83
CA PHE A 141 -12.11 13.73 -1.38
C PHE A 141 -12.63 14.67 -2.47
N ASP A 142 -11.87 15.71 -2.82
CA ASP A 142 -12.26 16.66 -3.85
C ASP A 142 -12.44 15.97 -5.21
N GLY A 143 -13.53 16.30 -5.89
CA GLY A 143 -13.93 15.65 -7.15
C GLY A 143 -14.32 14.17 -7.06
N VAL A 144 -14.29 13.53 -5.88
CA VAL A 144 -14.63 12.10 -5.72
C VAL A 144 -16.15 11.95 -5.54
N PRO A 145 -16.87 11.25 -6.43
CA PRO A 145 -18.30 11.05 -6.28
C PRO A 145 -18.65 10.35 -4.96
N SER A 146 -19.72 10.79 -4.32
CA SER A 146 -20.14 10.26 -3.02
C SER A 146 -20.47 8.76 -3.07
N HIS A 147 -20.98 8.28 -4.20
CA HIS A 147 -21.37 6.90 -4.46
C HIS A 147 -20.21 5.98 -4.89
N ALA A 148 -19.05 6.55 -5.27
CA ALA A 148 -17.92 5.77 -5.77
C ALA A 148 -17.39 4.79 -4.72
N PHE A 149 -16.83 3.68 -5.20
CA PHE A 149 -16.04 2.75 -4.41
C PHE A 149 -14.66 3.34 -4.14
N LYS A 150 -14.42 3.74 -2.88
CA LYS A 150 -13.20 4.45 -2.47
C LYS A 150 -12.21 3.51 -1.79
N ILE A 151 -11.02 3.43 -2.35
CA ILE A 151 -9.85 2.78 -1.79
C ILE A 151 -8.91 3.89 -1.29
N ILE A 152 -8.62 3.92 0.00
CA ILE A 152 -7.65 4.85 0.58
C ILE A 152 -6.35 4.11 0.84
N CYS A 153 -5.24 4.70 0.41
CA CYS A 153 -3.91 4.33 0.86
C CYS A 153 -3.36 5.46 1.73
N SER A 154 -3.00 5.13 2.96
CA SER A 154 -2.37 6.06 3.90
C SER A 154 -1.23 5.33 4.57
N HIS A 155 -0.02 5.89 4.56
CA HIS A 155 1.12 5.21 5.18
C HIS A 155 0.84 4.91 6.66
N ASN A 156 0.21 5.85 7.38
CA ASN A 156 -0.07 5.74 8.81
C ASN A 156 -1.48 5.19 9.09
N PRO A 157 -1.63 4.05 9.79
CA PRO A 157 -2.94 3.45 10.06
C PRO A 157 -3.83 4.29 10.98
N ALA A 158 -3.30 5.28 11.69
CA ALA A 158 -4.08 6.20 12.51
C ALA A 158 -5.10 7.03 11.69
N PHE A 159 -4.94 7.10 10.35
CA PHE A 159 -5.86 7.80 9.46
C PHE A 159 -7.32 7.30 9.57
N ILE A 160 -7.54 6.03 9.95
CA ILE A 160 -8.89 5.49 10.21
C ILE A 160 -9.69 6.29 11.27
N ARG A 161 -9.00 7.04 12.15
CA ARG A 161 -9.62 7.84 13.19
C ARG A 161 -10.40 9.03 12.63
N VAL A 162 -9.93 9.63 11.53
CA VAL A 162 -10.58 10.80 10.91
C VAL A 162 -11.70 10.42 9.92
N LEU A 163 -11.76 9.14 9.54
CA LEU A 163 -12.81 8.61 8.67
C LEU A 163 -14.09 8.34 9.45
N ASN A 164 -15.24 8.59 8.83
CA ASN A 164 -16.57 8.25 9.33
C ASN A 164 -17.36 7.45 8.27
N GLN A 165 -18.51 6.87 8.68
CA GLN A 165 -19.33 6.04 7.78
C GLN A 165 -19.87 6.82 6.57
N GLY A 166 -20.12 8.11 6.72
CA GLY A 166 -20.60 8.99 5.65
C GLY A 166 -19.57 9.21 4.54
N ASP A 167 -18.27 9.03 4.83
CA ASP A 167 -17.21 9.10 3.82
C ASP A 167 -17.30 7.93 2.80
N ARG A 168 -18.05 6.86 3.14
CA ARG A 168 -18.29 5.66 2.29
C ARG A 168 -17.01 5.00 1.77
N VAL A 169 -15.95 5.03 2.57
CA VAL A 169 -14.70 4.32 2.27
C VAL A 169 -14.92 2.82 2.35
N ALA A 170 -14.46 2.08 1.34
CA ALA A 170 -14.57 0.62 1.32
C ALA A 170 -13.33 -0.06 1.88
N LEU A 171 -12.16 0.46 1.51
CA LEU A 171 -10.86 -0.14 1.81
C LEU A 171 -9.86 0.93 2.28
N LEU A 172 -9.11 0.64 3.35
CA LEU A 172 -7.97 1.41 3.83
C LEU A 172 -6.73 0.50 3.87
N LEU A 173 -5.67 0.89 3.17
CA LEU A 173 -4.38 0.20 3.13
C LEU A 173 -3.32 1.06 3.82
N SER A 174 -2.56 0.47 4.74
CA SER A 174 -1.51 1.17 5.49
C SER A 174 -0.28 0.32 5.78
N GLY A 175 0.85 0.99 6.00
CA GLY A 175 2.15 0.42 6.39
C GLY A 175 2.58 0.95 7.76
N HIS A 176 3.80 1.50 7.84
CA HIS A 176 4.40 2.27 8.94
C HIS A 176 4.76 1.47 10.19
N THR A 177 3.91 0.54 10.60
CA THR A 177 4.07 -0.16 11.89
C THR A 177 5.16 -1.23 11.87
N HIS A 178 5.56 -1.69 10.69
CA HIS A 178 6.40 -2.88 10.48
C HIS A 178 5.92 -4.15 11.21
N GLY A 179 4.67 -4.18 11.69
CA GLY A 179 4.21 -5.22 12.60
C GLY A 179 4.87 -5.20 13.99
N GLY A 180 5.53 -4.10 14.37
CA GLY A 180 6.43 -4.02 15.50
C GLY A 180 7.68 -4.89 15.31
N GLN A 181 8.34 -4.79 14.15
CA GLN A 181 9.56 -5.46 13.65
C GLN A 181 10.20 -6.55 14.55
N ILE A 182 10.55 -6.22 15.80
CA ILE A 182 10.98 -7.17 16.84
C ILE A 182 9.89 -7.35 17.90
N ARG A 183 9.35 -8.57 18.02
CA ARG A 183 8.32 -8.93 19.00
C ARG A 183 8.80 -10.02 19.95
N LEU A 184 8.44 -9.90 21.23
CA LEU A 184 8.57 -10.95 22.25
C LEU A 184 7.18 -11.51 22.55
N GLY A 185 6.80 -12.59 21.85
CA GLY A 185 5.45 -13.15 21.92
C GLY A 185 4.39 -12.16 21.42
N ARG A 186 3.44 -11.79 22.29
CA ARG A 186 2.39 -10.81 21.96
C ARG A 186 2.88 -9.36 22.00
N TRP A 187 4.02 -9.10 22.64
CA TRP A 187 4.55 -7.76 22.88
C TRP A 187 5.40 -7.28 21.70
N GLY A 188 5.13 -6.06 21.22
CA GLY A 188 5.91 -5.37 20.21
C GLY A 188 5.59 -3.87 20.28
N MET A 189 6.53 -3.02 19.86
CA MET A 189 6.38 -1.56 19.97
C MET A 189 5.16 -1.03 19.21
N TYR A 190 4.84 -1.67 18.08
CA TYR A 190 3.68 -1.35 17.27
C TYR A 190 2.77 -2.56 17.09
N GLU A 191 1.56 -2.30 16.62
CA GLU A 191 0.60 -3.35 16.31
C GLU A 191 1.14 -4.31 15.24
N LYS A 192 0.75 -5.58 15.35
CA LYS A 192 1.05 -6.56 14.31
C LYS A 192 0.12 -6.35 13.12
N GLY A 193 0.68 -6.35 11.92
CA GLY A 193 -0.05 -6.20 10.68
C GLY A 193 -1.08 -7.31 10.48
N ARG A 194 -2.29 -6.89 10.10
CA ARG A 194 -3.46 -7.75 9.86
C ARG A 194 -4.58 -7.00 9.15
N TRP A 195 -5.51 -7.79 8.62
CA TRP A 195 -6.83 -7.33 8.19
C TRP A 195 -7.77 -7.13 9.38
N ARG A 196 -8.61 -6.10 9.32
CA ARG A 196 -9.72 -5.83 10.25
C ARG A 196 -10.88 -5.16 9.50
N THR A 197 -12.04 -5.10 10.15
CA THR A 197 -13.12 -4.20 9.75
C THR A 197 -13.31 -3.15 10.84
N VAL A 198 -13.17 -1.87 10.49
CA VAL A 198 -13.33 -0.74 11.41
C VAL A 198 -14.31 0.25 10.80
N LYS A 199 -15.41 0.57 11.51
CA LYS A 199 -16.47 1.47 10.99
C LYS A 199 -17.05 1.02 9.62
N GLY A 200 -17.08 -0.29 9.34
CA GLY A 200 -17.52 -0.84 8.04
C GLY A 200 -16.49 -0.72 6.91
N ILE A 201 -15.26 -0.32 7.22
CA ILE A 201 -14.14 -0.19 6.28
C ILE A 201 -13.25 -1.41 6.44
N HIS A 202 -12.92 -2.08 5.34
CA HIS A 202 -11.87 -3.10 5.33
C HIS A 202 -10.52 -2.40 5.52
N THR A 203 -9.79 -2.74 6.57
CA THR A 203 -8.52 -2.09 6.90
C THR A 203 -7.40 -3.12 6.92
N LEU A 204 -6.37 -2.90 6.11
CA LEU A 204 -5.12 -3.63 6.16
C LEU A 204 -4.05 -2.73 6.77
N VAL A 205 -3.42 -3.23 7.84
CA VAL A 205 -2.10 -2.76 8.27
C VAL A 205 -1.09 -3.81 7.86
N SER A 206 -0.15 -3.46 6.99
CA SER A 206 0.90 -4.36 6.52
C SER A 206 2.05 -4.44 7.52
N ASN A 207 2.71 -5.60 7.59
CA ASN A 207 4.00 -5.69 8.28
C ASN A 207 5.15 -5.03 7.49
N GLY A 208 4.93 -4.62 6.24
CA GLY A 208 5.95 -4.00 5.38
C GLY A 208 6.92 -5.01 4.76
N TYR A 209 7.62 -4.59 3.70
CA TYR A 209 8.54 -5.45 2.94
C TYR A 209 9.99 -5.39 3.43
N GLY A 210 10.51 -4.19 3.67
CA GLY A 210 11.86 -3.91 4.14
C GLY A 210 11.99 -3.94 5.66
N THR A 211 12.96 -3.21 6.19
CA THR A 211 13.24 -3.06 7.63
C THR A 211 13.78 -1.67 7.88
N THR A 212 13.51 -1.11 9.05
CA THR A 212 14.19 0.12 9.51
C THR A 212 15.33 -0.23 10.48
N GLY A 213 16.44 0.49 10.39
CA GLY A 213 17.62 0.30 11.24
C GLY A 213 18.26 -1.08 11.07
N VAL A 214 18.00 -2.00 12.02
CA VAL A 214 18.61 -3.34 12.00
C VAL A 214 17.79 -4.27 11.10
N PRO A 215 18.41 -5.00 10.14
CA PRO A 215 17.71 -5.85 9.18
C PRO A 215 17.28 -7.21 9.77
N LEU A 216 16.52 -7.15 10.87
CA LEU A 216 16.02 -8.31 11.61
C LEU A 216 14.53 -8.15 11.87
N ARG A 217 13.78 -9.25 11.71
CA ARG A 217 12.36 -9.36 12.08
C ARG A 217 12.16 -10.53 13.04
N LEU A 218 11.35 -10.35 14.09
CA LEU A 218 10.91 -11.41 14.99
C LEU A 218 9.41 -11.27 15.24
N GLY A 219 8.62 -12.29 14.90
CA GLY A 219 7.16 -12.29 15.11
C GLY A 219 6.36 -11.38 14.16
N ALA A 220 7.02 -10.62 13.28
CA ALA A 220 6.45 -9.71 12.28
C ALA A 220 7.11 -9.90 10.91
N ARG A 221 6.70 -10.95 10.19
CA ARG A 221 7.32 -11.38 8.92
C ARG A 221 7.19 -10.31 7.84
N ALA A 222 8.22 -10.12 7.01
CA ALA A 222 8.12 -9.27 5.82
C ALA A 222 7.05 -9.82 4.87
N GLU A 223 6.27 -8.92 4.28
CA GLU A 223 5.16 -9.27 3.41
C GLU A 223 4.86 -8.18 2.39
N THR A 224 4.27 -8.61 1.28
CA THR A 224 3.58 -7.78 0.28
C THR A 224 2.21 -8.40 0.04
N HIS A 225 1.28 -7.69 -0.59
CA HIS A 225 -0.09 -8.17 -0.75
C HIS A 225 -0.54 -8.09 -2.21
N LEU A 226 -1.14 -9.16 -2.71
CA LEU A 226 -1.94 -9.16 -3.93
C LEU A 226 -3.41 -9.22 -3.49
N ILE A 227 -4.13 -8.13 -3.72
CA ILE A 227 -5.49 -7.93 -3.21
C ILE A 227 -6.42 -7.87 -4.41
N THR A 228 -7.32 -8.84 -4.51
CA THR A 228 -8.36 -8.87 -5.53
C THR A 228 -9.67 -8.42 -4.91
N ILE A 229 -10.27 -7.38 -5.45
CA ILE A 229 -11.53 -6.79 -5.00
C ILE A 229 -12.59 -7.17 -6.03
N CYS A 230 -13.69 -7.75 -5.57
CA CYS A 230 -14.77 -8.21 -6.43
C CYS A 230 -16.12 -8.08 -5.71
N ARG A 231 -17.20 -8.37 -6.43
CA ARG A 231 -18.49 -8.58 -5.78
C ARG A 231 -18.55 -9.98 -5.14
N PRO A 232 -19.40 -10.20 -4.12
CA PRO A 232 -19.50 -11.51 -3.45
C PRO A 232 -19.82 -12.68 -4.38
N GLU A 233 -20.57 -12.43 -5.45
CA GLU A 233 -21.00 -13.45 -6.41
C GLU A 233 -19.82 -14.04 -7.20
N GLU A 234 -18.78 -13.25 -7.45
CA GLU A 234 -17.59 -13.63 -8.23
C GLU A 234 -16.51 -14.34 -7.39
N LYS A 235 -16.61 -14.26 -6.07
CA LYS A 235 -15.54 -14.69 -5.15
C LYS A 235 -15.16 -16.17 -5.31
N ILE A 236 -16.15 -17.05 -5.47
CA ILE A 236 -15.92 -18.49 -5.57
C ILE A 236 -15.14 -18.83 -6.85
N GLU A 237 -15.43 -18.12 -7.94
CA GLU A 237 -14.74 -18.34 -9.22
C GLU A 237 -13.27 -17.93 -9.12
N ILE A 238 -12.97 -16.79 -8.50
CA ILE A 238 -11.61 -16.29 -8.31
C ILE A 238 -10.79 -17.25 -7.45
N LEU A 239 -11.37 -17.80 -6.37
CA LEU A 239 -10.67 -18.73 -5.48
C LEU A 239 -10.38 -20.11 -6.11
N ARG A 240 -10.97 -20.42 -7.27
CA ARG A 240 -10.74 -21.67 -8.02
C ARG A 240 -9.65 -21.56 -9.08
N ARG A 241 -9.21 -20.35 -9.42
CA ARG A 241 -8.13 -20.07 -10.39
C ARG A 241 -6.77 -20.11 -9.70
#